data_AF-A0A524CLX8-F1
#
_entry.id   AF-A0A524CLX8-F1
#
_cell.length_a   1.000
_cell.length_b   1.000
_cell.length_c   1.000
_cell.angle_alpha   90.00
_cell.angle_beta   90.00
_cell.angle_gamma   90.00
#
_symmetry.space_group_name_H-M   'P 1'
#
loop_
_entity.id
_entity.type
_entity.pdbx_description
1 polymer ?
#
loop_
_entity_poly.entity_id
_entity_poly.type
_entity_poly.pdbx_seq_one_letter_code
_entity_poly.pdbx_strand_id
1 'polypeptide(L)'
;YVPELNAAFIGDLMIGTNFPNVGNPHKPTRFALDWAKELEKIRELKPEYIFCNGAGQLYKKEKALEALDHNIDVIRTLYDQVVEFINQGMHITEMIHAVKVPEHLKKSKYLRQLYSRPEFFVFNVYRWLHGYYDHNPAHLIPRPEKEVMKEIYSLIDSSQKILDHAKKLHAEGQSQLALQVLDVLIQADPENMDALKLRMKLVEALAKNDTCLMSRNAYFYSNKRDKKTIRALRKKKKK
;
A
#
# COMPACT_ATOMS: atom_id res chain seq x y z
N TYR A 1 -15.30 -4.54 26.82
CA TYR A 1 -15.65 -3.30 27.56
C TYR A 1 -15.71 -3.67 29.03
N VAL A 2 -15.17 -2.83 29.90
CA VAL A 2 -15.20 -3.01 31.36
C VAL A 2 -16.07 -1.89 31.94
N PRO A 3 -17.34 -2.17 32.29
CA PRO A 3 -18.30 -1.15 32.74
C PRO A 3 -17.82 -0.38 33.96
N GLU A 4 -17.19 -1.05 34.92
CA GLU A 4 -16.71 -0.48 36.18
C GLU A 4 -15.64 0.59 35.95
N LEU A 5 -14.92 0.50 34.83
CA LEU A 5 -13.88 1.46 34.43
C LEU A 5 -14.38 2.43 33.34
N ASN A 6 -15.59 2.24 32.83
CA ASN A 6 -16.09 2.87 31.62
C ASN A 6 -15.06 2.84 30.47
N ALA A 7 -14.43 1.67 30.27
CA ALA A 7 -13.26 1.52 29.40
C ALA A 7 -13.44 0.40 28.36
N ALA A 8 -13.15 0.73 27.10
CA ALA A 8 -13.10 -0.24 26.00
C ALA A 8 -11.65 -0.60 25.67
N PHE A 9 -11.34 -1.89 25.67
CA PHE A 9 -10.06 -2.46 25.22
C PHE A 9 -10.31 -3.10 23.86
N ILE A 10 -9.89 -2.41 22.79
CA ILE A 10 -10.34 -2.71 21.43
C ILE A 10 -9.25 -3.37 20.57
N GLY A 11 -8.15 -3.78 21.19
CA GLY A 11 -7.00 -4.37 20.51
C GLY A 11 -6.49 -3.46 19.39
N ASP A 12 -6.29 -4.05 18.21
CA ASP A 12 -5.82 -3.36 17.01
C ASP A 12 -6.96 -2.89 16.11
N LEU A 13 -8.20 -2.82 16.60
CA LEU A 13 -9.31 -2.26 15.83
C LEU A 13 -9.11 -0.75 15.54
N MET A 14 -8.23 -0.07 16.26
CA MET A 14 -7.68 1.21 15.85
C MET A 14 -6.17 1.12 16.04
N ILE A 15 -5.39 1.64 15.10
CA ILE A 15 -3.92 1.63 15.20
C ILE A 15 -3.43 2.95 15.80
N GLY A 16 -3.83 3.22 17.04
CA GLY A 16 -3.52 4.46 17.73
C GLY A 16 -3.99 5.65 16.92
N THR A 17 -3.07 6.48 16.46
CA THR A 17 -3.35 7.67 15.63
C THR A 17 -3.30 7.40 14.12
N ASN A 18 -3.14 6.14 13.71
CA ASN A 18 -2.89 5.78 12.32
C ASN A 18 -4.17 5.39 11.58
N PHE A 19 -4.11 5.56 10.26
CA PHE A 19 -5.11 5.07 9.33
C PHE A 19 -5.41 3.57 9.56
N PRO A 20 -6.68 3.14 9.43
CA PRO A 20 -7.07 1.73 9.54
C PRO A 20 -6.19 0.81 8.70
N ASN A 21 -5.81 -0.31 9.30
CA ASN A 21 -4.96 -1.30 8.66
C ASN A 21 -5.77 -2.58 8.42
N VAL A 22 -6.75 -2.50 7.53
CA VAL A 22 -7.55 -3.65 7.01
C VAL A 22 -6.70 -4.66 6.20
N GLY A 23 -5.39 -4.50 6.25
CA GLY A 23 -4.37 -5.23 5.52
C GLY A 23 -3.34 -4.23 5.01
N ASN A 24 -2.19 -4.72 4.58
CA ASN A 24 -1.13 -3.92 3.97
C ASN A 24 -0.26 -4.85 3.10
N PRO A 25 0.75 -4.35 2.38
CA PRO A 25 1.54 -5.18 1.46
C PRO A 25 2.21 -6.41 2.09
N HIS A 26 2.31 -6.47 3.42
CA HIS A 26 2.99 -7.54 4.16
C HIS A 26 2.05 -8.38 5.04
N LYS A 27 0.75 -8.05 5.10
CA LYS A 27 -0.21 -8.73 5.99
C LYS A 27 -1.46 -9.18 5.20
N PRO A 28 -2.12 -10.28 5.64
CA PRO A 28 -3.37 -10.70 5.02
C PRO A 28 -4.46 -9.64 5.15
N THR A 29 -5.47 -9.75 4.27
CA THR A 29 -6.66 -8.90 4.32
C THR A 29 -7.44 -9.20 5.60
N ARG A 30 -8.02 -8.16 6.18
CA ARG A 30 -9.00 -8.22 7.27
C ARG A 30 -10.34 -7.67 6.76
N PHE A 31 -11.42 -8.04 7.43
CA PHE A 31 -12.77 -7.70 6.99
C PHE A 31 -13.13 -6.27 7.40
N ALA A 32 -12.97 -5.34 6.46
CA ALA A 32 -13.21 -3.91 6.70
C ALA A 32 -14.62 -3.63 7.25
N LEU A 33 -15.64 -4.29 6.69
CA LEU A 33 -17.03 -4.09 7.11
C LEU A 33 -17.30 -4.60 8.53
N ASP A 34 -16.83 -5.80 8.87
CA ASP A 34 -16.99 -6.35 10.22
C ASP A 34 -16.24 -5.51 11.25
N TRP A 35 -15.10 -4.97 10.84
CA TRP A 35 -14.32 -4.06 11.65
C TRP A 35 -15.10 -2.77 11.94
N ALA A 36 -15.69 -2.11 10.93
CA ALA A 36 -16.54 -0.94 11.15
C ALA A 36 -17.73 -1.24 12.08
N LYS A 37 -18.43 -2.37 11.84
CA LYS A 37 -19.54 -2.81 12.68
C LYS A 37 -19.14 -3.02 14.14
N GLU A 38 -17.94 -3.56 14.40
CA GLU A 38 -17.50 -3.76 15.76
C GLU A 38 -17.14 -2.44 16.45
N LEU A 39 -16.53 -1.51 15.72
CA LEU A 39 -16.29 -0.15 16.22
C LEU A 39 -17.62 0.59 16.52
N GLU A 40 -18.65 0.41 15.70
CA GLU A 40 -20.00 0.95 15.92
C GLU A 40 -20.60 0.43 17.22
N LYS A 41 -20.56 -0.89 17.48
CA LYS A 41 -21.02 -1.46 18.75
C LYS A 41 -20.27 -0.89 19.96
N ILE A 42 -18.94 -0.73 19.84
CA ILE A 42 -18.14 -0.09 20.89
C ILE A 42 -18.57 1.37 21.09
N ARG A 43 -18.85 2.08 20.00
CA ARG A 43 -19.27 3.48 20.00
C ARG A 43 -20.65 3.69 20.64
N GLU A 44 -21.56 2.73 20.52
CA GLU A 44 -22.88 2.73 21.17
C GLU A 44 -22.78 2.67 22.71
N LEU A 45 -21.76 2.00 23.24
CA LEU A 45 -21.49 1.94 24.69
C LEU A 45 -21.04 3.27 25.28
N LYS A 46 -20.69 4.25 24.44
CA LYS A 46 -20.17 5.58 24.83
C LYS A 46 -19.03 5.51 25.87
N PRO A 47 -17.96 4.73 25.61
CA PRO A 47 -16.88 4.56 26.57
C PRO A 47 -16.16 5.89 26.86
N GLU A 48 -15.83 6.14 28.13
CA GLU A 48 -15.00 7.28 28.51
C GLU A 48 -13.53 7.04 28.15
N TYR A 49 -13.08 5.79 28.17
CA TYR A 49 -11.69 5.42 27.89
C TYR A 49 -11.60 4.39 26.78
N ILE A 50 -10.69 4.59 25.83
CA ILE A 50 -10.38 3.61 24.77
C ILE A 50 -8.91 3.27 24.81
N PHE A 51 -8.62 2.01 25.02
CA PHE A 51 -7.30 1.41 24.92
C PHE A 51 -7.17 0.65 23.61
N CYS A 52 -6.22 1.05 22.78
CA CYS A 52 -5.89 0.38 21.52
C CYS A 52 -4.38 0.06 21.44
N ASN A 53 -3.95 -0.69 20.42
CA ASN A 53 -2.58 -1.16 20.22
C ASN A 53 -2.05 -1.95 21.44
N GLY A 54 -2.80 -2.97 21.88
CA GLY A 54 -2.45 -3.72 23.08
C GLY A 54 -2.39 -2.86 24.36
N ALA A 55 -3.27 -1.86 24.45
CA ALA A 55 -3.32 -0.84 25.51
C ALA A 55 -2.12 0.12 25.55
N GLY A 56 -1.26 0.14 24.52
CA GLY A 56 -0.16 1.11 24.40
C GLY A 56 -0.60 2.54 24.04
N GLN A 57 -1.85 2.73 23.60
CA GLN A 57 -2.42 4.05 23.32
C GLN A 57 -3.77 4.20 24.03
N LEU A 58 -3.97 5.36 24.65
CA LEU A 58 -5.18 5.72 25.36
C LEU A 58 -5.82 6.98 24.76
N TYR A 59 -7.12 6.91 24.48
CA TYR A 59 -7.99 8.05 24.26
C TYR A 59 -8.96 8.24 25.43
N LYS A 60 -9.28 9.50 25.75
CA LYS A 60 -10.09 9.87 26.91
C LYS A 60 -11.25 10.77 26.49
N LYS A 61 -12.41 10.57 27.12
CA LYS A 61 -13.59 11.42 27.05
C LYS A 61 -14.00 11.71 25.60
N GLU A 62 -14.15 12.97 25.23
CA GLU A 62 -14.61 13.41 23.90
C GLU A 62 -13.68 12.91 22.79
N LYS A 63 -12.36 12.83 23.05
CA LYS A 63 -11.39 12.32 22.08
C LYS A 63 -11.57 10.83 21.80
N ALA A 64 -12.11 10.06 22.75
CA ALA A 64 -12.37 8.64 22.55
C ALA A 64 -13.48 8.44 21.51
N LEU A 65 -14.59 9.16 21.66
CA LEU A 65 -15.71 9.12 20.73
C LEU A 65 -15.32 9.71 19.36
N GLU A 66 -14.62 10.85 19.34
CA GLU A 66 -14.11 11.46 18.10
C GLU A 66 -13.20 10.49 17.34
N ALA A 67 -12.32 9.76 18.04
CA ALA A 67 -11.43 8.79 17.39
C ALA A 67 -12.18 7.59 16.81
N LEU A 68 -13.21 7.08 17.49
CA LEU A 68 -14.10 6.04 16.96
C LEU A 68 -14.83 6.53 15.71
N ASP A 69 -15.47 7.71 15.80
CA ASP A 69 -16.28 8.27 14.72
C ASP A 69 -15.46 8.45 13.45
N HIS A 70 -14.24 9.00 13.56
CA HIS A 70 -13.36 9.16 12.41
C HIS A 70 -12.93 7.82 11.79
N ASN A 71 -12.66 6.80 12.60
CA ASN A 71 -12.28 5.47 12.09
C ASN A 71 -13.47 4.75 11.46
N ILE A 72 -14.66 4.82 12.05
CA ILE A 72 -15.89 4.24 11.48
C ILE A 72 -16.18 4.90 10.13
N ASP A 73 -16.24 6.23 10.09
CA ASP A 73 -16.57 7.01 8.90
C ASP A 73 -15.59 6.70 7.75
N VAL A 74 -14.26 6.75 8.00
CA VAL A 74 -13.31 6.48 6.92
C VAL A 74 -13.39 5.04 6.41
N ILE A 75 -13.65 4.06 7.28
CA ILE A 75 -13.76 2.66 6.85
C ILE A 75 -15.02 2.48 5.99
N ARG A 76 -16.17 2.99 6.45
CA ARG A 76 -17.44 2.92 5.71
C ARG A 76 -17.33 3.62 4.36
N THR A 77 -16.90 4.88 4.37
CA THR A 77 -16.86 5.71 3.17
C THR A 77 -15.88 5.17 2.13
N LEU A 78 -14.70 4.66 2.52
CA LEU A 78 -13.79 4.04 1.55
C LEU A 78 -14.31 2.68 1.07
N TYR A 79 -14.94 1.89 1.94
CA TYR A 79 -15.52 0.61 1.55
C TYR A 79 -16.61 0.81 0.49
N ASP A 80 -17.51 1.76 0.70
CA ASP A 80 -18.61 2.07 -0.22
C ASP A 80 -18.07 2.57 -1.57
N GLN A 81 -17.07 3.46 -1.59
CA GLN A 81 -16.40 3.89 -2.82
C GLN A 81 -15.76 2.71 -3.58
N VAL A 82 -15.12 1.77 -2.87
CA VAL A 82 -14.53 0.59 -3.51
C VAL A 82 -15.61 -0.31 -4.12
N VAL A 83 -16.71 -0.55 -3.40
CA VAL A 83 -17.85 -1.32 -3.93
C VAL A 83 -18.46 -0.65 -5.16
N GLU A 84 -18.63 0.67 -5.11
CA GLU A 84 -19.11 1.46 -6.24
C GLU A 84 -18.20 1.29 -7.47
N PHE A 85 -16.89 1.46 -7.32
CA PHE A 85 -15.95 1.34 -8.43
C PHE A 85 -15.82 -0.11 -8.95
N ILE A 86 -15.96 -1.12 -8.09
CA ILE A 86 -16.10 -2.51 -8.52
C ILE A 86 -17.33 -2.67 -9.42
N ASN A 87 -18.48 -2.15 -9.01
CA ASN A 87 -19.73 -2.25 -9.79
C ASN A 87 -19.65 -1.48 -11.12
N GLN A 88 -18.80 -0.45 -11.21
CA GLN A 88 -18.52 0.28 -12.45
C GLN A 88 -17.49 -0.42 -13.35
N GLY A 89 -16.92 -1.55 -12.92
CA GLY A 89 -15.87 -2.26 -13.66
C GLY A 89 -14.52 -1.53 -13.70
N MET A 90 -14.28 -0.59 -12.76
CA MET A 90 -13.04 0.16 -12.71
C MET A 90 -11.88 -0.75 -12.30
N HIS A 91 -10.80 -0.73 -13.09
CA HIS A 91 -9.62 -1.53 -12.80
C HIS A 91 -8.91 -1.04 -11.52
N ILE A 92 -8.37 -1.97 -10.73
CA ILE A 92 -7.75 -1.66 -9.44
C ILE A 92 -6.61 -0.63 -9.53
N THR A 93 -5.86 -0.60 -10.64
CA THR A 93 -4.77 0.37 -10.83
C THR A 93 -5.26 1.81 -10.95
N GLU A 94 -6.50 2.03 -11.38
CA GLU A 94 -7.14 3.35 -11.42
C GLU A 94 -7.84 3.65 -10.09
N MET A 95 -8.50 2.64 -9.52
CA MET A 95 -9.28 2.74 -8.29
C MET A 95 -8.46 3.25 -7.09
N ILE A 96 -7.19 2.82 -6.95
CA ILE A 96 -6.30 3.32 -5.89
C ILE A 96 -6.05 4.83 -5.96
N HIS A 97 -6.25 5.45 -7.12
CA HIS A 97 -6.14 6.89 -7.33
C HIS A 97 -7.50 7.59 -7.25
N ALA A 98 -8.59 6.90 -7.59
CA ALA A 98 -9.94 7.44 -7.57
C ALA A 98 -10.52 7.53 -6.16
N VAL A 99 -10.33 6.51 -5.32
CA VAL A 99 -10.86 6.48 -3.94
C VAL A 99 -10.21 7.57 -3.10
N LYS A 100 -11.02 8.42 -2.45
CA LYS A 100 -10.54 9.53 -1.62
C LYS A 100 -11.05 9.44 -0.19
N VAL A 101 -10.18 9.81 0.74
CA VAL A 101 -10.56 10.11 2.13
C VAL A 101 -11.45 11.36 2.13
N PRO A 102 -12.60 11.34 2.84
CA PRO A 102 -13.48 12.51 2.96
C PRO A 102 -12.75 13.78 3.40
N GLU A 103 -13.13 14.94 2.88
CA GLU A 103 -12.44 16.22 3.12
C GLU A 103 -12.31 16.54 4.62
N HIS A 104 -13.37 16.31 5.40
CA HIS A 104 -13.37 16.55 6.85
C HIS A 104 -12.43 15.62 7.62
N LEU A 105 -12.04 14.47 7.02
CA LEU A 105 -11.15 13.49 7.63
C LEU A 105 -9.69 13.64 7.20
N LYS A 106 -9.38 14.37 6.13
CA LYS A 106 -8.00 14.50 5.60
C LYS A 106 -6.98 15.00 6.61
N LYS A 107 -7.39 15.87 7.54
CA LYS A 107 -6.54 16.42 8.60
C LYS A 107 -6.78 15.77 9.97
N SER A 108 -7.49 14.63 10.01
CA SER A 108 -7.74 13.92 11.26
C SER A 108 -6.43 13.48 11.91
N LYS A 109 -6.26 13.85 13.18
CA LYS A 109 -5.16 13.38 14.03
C LYS A 109 -5.24 11.88 14.36
N TYR A 110 -6.37 11.23 14.08
CA TYR A 110 -6.62 9.81 14.33
C TYR A 110 -6.36 8.93 13.10
N LEU A 111 -6.19 9.53 11.92
CA LEU A 111 -6.08 8.82 10.64
C LEU A 111 -4.75 9.13 9.93
N ARG A 112 -3.67 9.33 10.70
CA ARG A 112 -2.35 9.63 10.12
C ARG A 112 -1.86 8.46 9.27
N GLN A 113 -1.34 8.76 8.09
CA GLN A 113 -0.89 7.75 7.14
C GLN A 113 0.57 7.31 7.38
N LEU A 114 0.94 7.07 8.65
CA LEU A 114 2.33 6.73 9.01
C LEU A 114 2.57 5.22 9.02
N TYR A 115 1.53 4.40 9.17
CA TYR A 115 1.64 2.93 9.17
C TYR A 115 0.84 2.28 8.04
N SER A 116 -0.36 2.79 7.77
CA SER A 116 -1.24 2.38 6.68
C SER A 116 -1.64 3.60 5.85
N ARG A 117 -2.31 3.41 4.72
CA ARG A 117 -2.73 4.46 3.80
C ARG A 117 -3.95 4.03 2.97
N PRO A 118 -4.70 4.96 2.37
CA PRO A 118 -5.90 4.67 1.60
C PRO A 118 -5.69 3.63 0.49
N GLU A 119 -4.57 3.70 -0.22
CA GLU A 119 -4.26 2.77 -1.31
C GLU A 119 -4.17 1.32 -0.82
N PHE A 120 -3.61 1.10 0.37
CA PHE A 120 -3.58 -0.24 0.97
C PHE A 120 -4.95 -0.71 1.40
N PHE A 121 -5.80 0.20 1.90
CA PHE A 121 -7.18 -0.12 2.22
C PHE A 121 -7.92 -0.60 0.97
N VAL A 122 -7.81 0.16 -0.13
CA VAL A 122 -8.44 -0.16 -1.42
C VAL A 122 -8.00 -1.53 -1.93
N PHE A 123 -6.69 -1.79 -2.00
CA PHE A 123 -6.18 -3.12 -2.42
C PHE A 123 -6.76 -4.26 -1.58
N ASN A 124 -6.90 -4.07 -0.27
CA ASN A 124 -7.36 -5.14 0.61
C ASN A 124 -8.87 -5.38 0.54
N VAL A 125 -9.68 -4.32 0.41
CA VAL A 125 -11.12 -4.45 0.18
C VAL A 125 -11.38 -5.06 -1.19
N TYR A 126 -10.71 -4.56 -2.23
CA TYR A 126 -10.83 -5.11 -3.59
C TYR A 126 -10.47 -6.59 -3.63
N ARG A 127 -9.32 -6.98 -3.06
CA ARG A 127 -8.90 -8.40 -3.00
C ARG A 127 -9.94 -9.30 -2.32
N TRP A 128 -10.62 -8.80 -1.29
CA TRP A 128 -11.66 -9.57 -0.59
C TRP A 128 -12.92 -9.76 -1.42
N LEU A 129 -13.34 -8.72 -2.15
CA LEU A 129 -14.63 -8.71 -2.85
C LEU A 129 -14.55 -9.19 -4.30
N HIS A 130 -13.49 -8.81 -5.02
CA HIS A 130 -13.37 -9.00 -6.48
C HIS A 130 -12.60 -10.28 -6.85
N GLY A 131 -11.82 -10.86 -5.93
CA GLY A 131 -10.92 -11.97 -6.24
C GLY A 131 -9.68 -11.52 -7.02
N TYR A 132 -9.12 -12.41 -7.86
CA TYR A 132 -7.85 -12.18 -8.57
C TYR A 132 -7.98 -11.87 -10.06
N TYR A 133 -9.09 -12.25 -10.70
CA TYR A 133 -9.31 -12.02 -12.12
C TYR A 133 -9.90 -10.63 -12.33
N ASP A 134 -9.35 -9.85 -13.26
CA ASP A 134 -9.69 -8.44 -13.53
C ASP A 134 -10.38 -8.24 -14.88
N HIS A 135 -10.96 -9.31 -15.44
CA HIS A 135 -11.59 -9.35 -16.76
C HIS A 135 -10.64 -9.19 -17.96
N ASN A 136 -9.32 -9.11 -17.74
CA ASN A 136 -8.35 -9.20 -18.81
C ASN A 136 -7.93 -10.67 -19.02
N PRO A 137 -8.25 -11.32 -20.17
CA PRO A 137 -7.89 -12.72 -20.40
C PRO A 137 -6.38 -13.01 -20.28
N ALA A 138 -5.52 -12.02 -20.55
CA ALA A 138 -4.07 -12.15 -20.39
C ALA A 138 -3.64 -12.35 -18.91
N HIS A 139 -4.48 -11.95 -17.96
CA HIS A 139 -4.22 -12.01 -16.53
C HIS A 139 -4.92 -13.18 -15.84
N LEU A 140 -5.76 -13.96 -16.55
CA LEU A 140 -6.54 -15.05 -15.95
C LEU A 140 -5.65 -16.20 -15.45
N ILE A 141 -4.72 -16.64 -16.30
CA ILE A 141 -3.70 -17.66 -16.00
C ILE A 141 -2.38 -17.19 -16.62
N PRO A 142 -1.70 -16.21 -15.99
CA PRO A 142 -0.55 -15.57 -16.60
C PRO A 142 0.64 -16.52 -16.66
N ARG A 143 1.46 -16.38 -17.71
CA ARG A 143 2.81 -16.97 -17.75
C ARG A 143 3.70 -16.32 -16.69
N PRO A 144 4.81 -16.96 -16.27
CA PRO A 144 5.79 -16.31 -15.41
C PRO A 144 6.19 -14.94 -15.96
N GLU A 145 6.16 -13.91 -15.12
CA GLU A 145 6.40 -12.51 -15.53
C GLU A 145 7.71 -12.34 -16.31
N LYS A 146 8.77 -13.05 -15.91
CA LYS A 146 10.07 -13.04 -16.62
C LYS A 146 9.99 -13.54 -18.06
N GLU A 147 9.10 -14.47 -18.38
CA GLU A 147 8.89 -14.93 -19.76
C GLU A 147 8.26 -13.80 -20.56
N VAL A 148 7.17 -13.21 -20.05
CA VAL A 148 6.45 -12.11 -20.70
C VAL A 148 7.36 -10.89 -20.91
N MET A 149 8.10 -10.48 -19.88
CA MET A 149 8.98 -9.31 -19.95
C MET A 149 10.16 -9.50 -20.91
N LYS A 150 10.64 -10.73 -21.12
CA LYS A 150 11.64 -11.03 -22.16
C LYS A 150 11.11 -10.82 -23.56
N GLU A 151 9.88 -11.28 -23.83
CA GLU A 151 9.23 -11.05 -25.12
C GLU A 151 9.01 -9.54 -25.36
N ILE A 152 8.48 -8.81 -24.37
CA ILE A 152 8.32 -7.35 -24.45
C ILE A 152 9.68 -6.67 -24.70
N TYR A 153 10.73 -7.08 -23.98
CA TYR A 153 12.06 -6.53 -24.18
C TYR A 153 12.62 -6.81 -25.58
N SER A 154 12.39 -7.99 -26.16
CA SER A 154 12.84 -8.32 -27.52
C SER A 154 12.18 -7.45 -28.60
N LEU A 155 10.96 -6.95 -28.37
CA LEU A 155 10.31 -6.00 -29.27
C LEU A 155 10.95 -4.60 -29.20
N ILE A 156 11.46 -4.21 -28.04
CA ILE A 156 12.13 -2.92 -27.84
C ILE A 156 13.58 -2.98 -28.34
N ASP A 157 14.22 -4.14 -28.15
CA ASP A 157 15.59 -4.49 -28.53
C ASP A 157 16.64 -3.43 -28.16
N SER A 158 16.46 -2.80 -27.00
CA SER A 158 17.41 -1.79 -26.52
C SER A 158 17.28 -1.52 -25.03
N SER A 159 18.23 -2.02 -24.25
CA SER A 159 18.39 -1.67 -22.83
C SER A 159 18.54 -0.15 -22.65
N GLN A 160 19.30 0.50 -23.52
CA GLN A 160 19.61 1.93 -23.40
C GLN A 160 18.37 2.81 -23.56
N LYS A 161 17.46 2.49 -24.51
CA LYS A 161 16.19 3.22 -24.67
C LYS A 161 15.34 3.18 -23.40
N ILE A 162 15.22 2.02 -22.76
CA ILE A 162 14.47 1.86 -21.51
C ILE A 162 15.12 2.67 -20.38
N LEU A 163 16.46 2.57 -20.24
CA LEU A 163 17.20 3.30 -19.22
C LEU A 163 17.04 4.82 -19.35
N ASP A 164 17.16 5.36 -20.57
CA ASP A 164 17.06 6.80 -20.80
C ASP A 164 15.63 7.30 -20.64
N HIS A 165 14.65 6.52 -21.06
CA HIS A 165 13.24 6.86 -20.84
C HIS A 165 12.88 6.86 -19.33
N ALA A 166 13.33 5.85 -18.58
CA ALA A 166 13.13 5.79 -17.14
C ALA A 166 13.81 6.98 -16.42
N LYS A 167 15.02 7.38 -16.84
CA LYS A 167 15.68 8.60 -16.32
C LYS A 167 14.88 9.87 -16.62
N LYS A 168 14.34 9.99 -17.84
CA LYS A 168 13.49 11.13 -18.23
C LYS A 168 12.25 11.22 -17.35
N LEU A 169 11.50 10.13 -17.22
CA LEU A 169 10.32 10.06 -16.35
C LEU A 169 10.65 10.42 -14.90
N HIS A 170 11.79 9.96 -14.40
CA HIS A 170 12.26 10.33 -13.07
C HIS A 170 12.54 11.83 -12.92
N ALA A 171 13.20 12.43 -13.92
CA ALA A 171 13.47 13.87 -13.95
C ALA A 171 12.18 14.71 -14.01
N GLU A 172 11.11 14.16 -14.59
CA GLU A 172 9.77 14.75 -14.63
C GLU A 172 8.95 14.49 -13.34
N GLY A 173 9.56 13.94 -12.29
CA GLY A 173 8.93 13.65 -11.01
C GLY A 173 8.13 12.34 -10.97
N GLN A 174 8.09 11.58 -12.07
CA GLN A 174 7.27 10.37 -12.22
C GLN A 174 8.06 9.10 -11.82
N SER A 175 8.64 9.11 -10.63
CA SER A 175 9.57 8.05 -10.20
C SER A 175 8.94 6.65 -10.11
N GLN A 176 7.65 6.56 -9.75
CA GLN A 176 6.94 5.29 -9.68
C GLN A 176 6.69 4.70 -11.08
N LEU A 177 6.33 5.55 -12.05
CA LEU A 177 6.17 5.15 -13.44
C LEU A 177 7.52 4.76 -14.06
N ALA A 178 8.57 5.55 -13.82
CA ALA A 178 9.94 5.22 -14.21
C ALA A 178 10.36 3.83 -13.70
N LEU A 179 10.00 3.50 -12.46
CA LEU A 179 10.30 2.20 -11.85
C LEU A 179 9.57 1.06 -12.56
N GLN A 180 8.29 1.24 -12.89
CA GLN A 180 7.50 0.24 -13.61
C GLN A 180 8.02 0.02 -15.04
N VAL A 181 8.36 1.09 -15.77
CA VAL A 181 8.98 0.99 -17.11
C VAL A 181 10.33 0.28 -17.04
N LEU A 182 11.17 0.63 -16.06
CA LEU A 182 12.47 0.00 -15.87
C LEU A 182 12.36 -1.49 -15.52
N ASP A 183 11.27 -1.91 -14.85
CA ASP A 183 11.11 -3.30 -14.42
C ASP A 183 11.04 -4.27 -15.60
N VAL A 184 10.54 -3.85 -16.78
CA VAL A 184 10.61 -4.64 -18.03
C VAL A 184 12.04 -5.12 -18.28
N LEU A 185 13.02 -4.21 -18.21
CA LEU A 185 14.43 -4.55 -18.41
C LEU A 185 14.98 -5.40 -17.26
N ILE A 186 14.59 -5.13 -16.02
CA ILE A 186 15.12 -5.88 -14.87
C ILE A 186 14.62 -7.32 -14.84
N GLN A 187 13.37 -7.57 -15.23
CA GLN A 187 12.83 -8.92 -15.32
C GLN A 187 13.42 -9.68 -16.52
N ALA A 188 13.64 -8.98 -17.65
CA ALA A 188 14.24 -9.56 -18.85
C ALA A 188 15.73 -9.88 -18.69
N ASP A 189 16.50 -8.96 -18.12
CA ASP A 189 17.94 -9.08 -17.83
C ASP A 189 18.24 -8.75 -16.35
N PRO A 190 18.09 -9.72 -15.43
CA PRO A 190 18.33 -9.51 -14.00
C PRO A 190 19.79 -9.23 -13.62
N GLU A 191 20.74 -9.46 -14.53
CA GLU A 191 22.17 -9.15 -14.32
C GLU A 191 22.54 -7.75 -14.86
N ASN A 192 21.59 -6.99 -15.41
CA ASN A 192 21.81 -5.65 -15.95
C ASN A 192 22.21 -4.66 -14.85
N MET A 193 23.50 -4.37 -14.77
CA MET A 193 24.08 -3.54 -13.71
C MET A 193 23.55 -2.11 -13.72
N ASP A 194 23.23 -1.55 -14.87
CA ASP A 194 22.78 -0.16 -14.97
C ASP A 194 21.30 -0.03 -14.64
N ALA A 195 20.48 -1.03 -15.01
CA ALA A 195 19.10 -1.12 -14.57
C ALA A 195 19.00 -1.27 -13.04
N LEU A 196 19.81 -2.15 -12.43
CA LEU A 196 19.83 -2.31 -10.97
C LEU A 196 20.24 -1.02 -10.24
N LYS A 197 21.27 -0.31 -10.74
CA LYS A 197 21.67 0.99 -10.16
C LYS A 197 20.57 2.04 -10.31
N LEU A 198 19.88 2.07 -11.46
CA LEU A 198 18.80 3.03 -11.67
C LEU A 198 17.62 2.71 -10.77
N ARG A 199 17.21 1.44 -10.63
CA ARG A 199 16.17 1.04 -9.67
C ARG A 199 16.50 1.48 -8.26
N MET A 200 17.74 1.29 -7.81
CA MET A 200 18.19 1.77 -6.50
C MET A 200 17.95 3.27 -6.30
N LYS A 201 18.26 4.10 -7.31
CA LYS A 201 18.01 5.56 -7.26
C LYS A 201 16.51 5.88 -7.20
N LEU A 202 15.70 5.20 -8.02
CA LEU A 202 14.26 5.40 -8.07
C LEU A 202 13.58 5.04 -6.75
N VAL A 203 13.90 3.88 -6.17
CA VAL A 203 13.33 3.46 -4.88
C VAL A 203 13.81 4.34 -3.72
N GLU A 204 15.04 4.88 -3.78
CA GLU A 204 15.51 5.86 -2.80
C GLU A 204 14.71 7.18 -2.88
N ALA A 205 14.43 7.67 -4.09
CA ALA A 205 13.61 8.86 -4.29
C ALA A 205 12.16 8.64 -3.80
N LEU A 206 11.57 7.49 -4.11
CA LEU A 206 10.25 7.11 -3.61
C LEU A 206 10.23 7.02 -2.08
N ALA A 207 11.21 6.33 -1.48
CA ALA A 207 11.31 6.19 -0.03
C ALA A 207 11.48 7.53 0.70
N LYS A 208 12.21 8.48 0.12
CA LYS A 208 12.41 9.82 0.70
C LYS A 208 11.11 10.62 0.77
N ASN A 209 10.22 10.43 -0.21
CA ASN A 209 8.95 11.15 -0.32
C ASN A 209 7.78 10.39 0.31
N ASP A 210 8.00 9.18 0.82
CA ASP A 210 6.97 8.36 1.45
C ASP A 210 7.05 8.43 2.98
N THR A 211 5.93 8.80 3.62
CA THR A 211 5.81 8.89 5.08
C THR A 211 5.26 7.60 5.70
N CYS A 212 4.69 6.71 4.89
CA CYS A 212 4.10 5.47 5.36
C CYS A 212 5.19 4.41 5.56
N LEU A 213 5.32 3.93 6.81
CA LEU A 213 6.34 2.98 7.24
C LEU A 213 6.38 1.72 6.37
N MET A 214 5.22 1.17 5.99
CA MET A 214 5.14 -0.10 5.28
C MET A 214 5.67 -0.01 3.85
N SER A 215 5.28 0.98 3.06
CA SER A 215 5.83 1.20 1.71
C SER A 215 7.28 1.65 1.77
N ARG A 216 7.62 2.56 2.69
CA ARG A 216 9.01 3.05 2.84
C ARG A 216 9.98 1.90 3.15
N ASN A 217 9.60 0.99 4.04
CA ASN A 217 10.41 -0.18 4.36
C ASN A 217 10.54 -1.15 3.17
N ALA A 218 9.50 -1.32 2.36
CA ALA A 218 9.57 -2.12 1.14
C ALA A 218 10.61 -1.57 0.16
N TYR A 219 10.64 -0.25 -0.06
CA TYR A 219 11.66 0.39 -0.90
C TYR A 219 13.08 0.21 -0.36
N PHE A 220 13.30 0.40 0.95
CA PHE A 220 14.60 0.17 1.58
C PHE A 220 15.05 -1.28 1.45
N TYR A 221 14.14 -2.22 1.65
CA TYR A 221 14.44 -3.65 1.51
C TYR A 221 14.83 -4.00 0.06
N SER A 222 14.11 -3.47 -0.93
CA SER A 222 14.45 -3.64 -2.36
C SER A 222 15.87 -3.16 -2.65
N ASN A 223 16.23 -1.97 -2.18
CA ASN A 223 17.57 -1.41 -2.35
C ASN A 223 18.66 -2.29 -1.69
N LYS A 224 18.41 -2.81 -0.49
CA LYS A 224 19.33 -3.75 0.18
C LYS A 224 19.55 -5.03 -0.65
N ARG A 225 18.49 -5.55 -1.28
CA ARG A 225 18.57 -6.71 -2.19
C ARG A 225 19.43 -6.39 -3.41
N ASP A 226 19.21 -5.25 -4.07
CA ASP A 226 19.98 -4.85 -5.25
C ASP A 226 21.46 -4.64 -4.95
N LYS A 227 21.80 -4.04 -3.79
CA LYS A 227 23.18 -3.93 -3.31
C LYS A 227 23.85 -5.30 -3.17
N LYS A 228 23.12 -6.32 -2.68
CA LYS A 228 23.64 -7.69 -2.56
C LYS A 228 23.87 -8.31 -3.95
N THR A 229 22.91 -8.15 -4.86
CA THR A 229 23.00 -8.64 -6.25
C THR A 229 24.20 -8.03 -6.98
N ILE A 230 24.34 -6.70 -6.96
CA ILE A 230 25.47 -5.98 -7.57
C ILE A 230 26.82 -6.47 -7.03
N ARG A 231 26.93 -6.69 -5.70
CA ARG A 231 28.16 -7.23 -5.09
C ARG A 231 28.48 -8.64 -5.59
N ALA A 232 27.46 -9.49 -5.75
CA ALA A 232 27.63 -10.84 -6.28
C ALA A 232 28.09 -10.83 -7.75
N LEU A 233 27.46 -10.00 -8.60
CA LEU A 233 27.82 -9.85 -10.01
C LEU A 233 29.26 -9.33 -10.20
N ARG A 234 29.69 -8.37 -9.36
CA ARG A 234 31.08 -7.88 -9.36
C ARG A 234 32.08 -8.96 -8.97
N LYS A 235 31.74 -9.87 -8.05
CA LYS A 235 32.60 -11.01 -7.70
C LYS A 235 32.66 -12.04 -8.83
N LYS A 236 31.54 -12.31 -9.50
CA LYS A 236 31.45 -13.21 -10.65
C LYS A 236 32.34 -12.75 -11.82
N LYS A 237 32.36 -11.44 -12.12
CA LYS A 237 33.22 -10.85 -13.18
C LYS A 237 34.73 -10.82 -12.87
N LYS A 238 35.13 -11.00 -11.61
CA LYS A 238 36.53 -11.01 -11.17
C LYS A 238 37.15 -12.41 -11.12
N LYS A 239 36.32 -13.44 -11.21
CA LYS A 239 36.73 -14.84 -11.36
C LYS A 239 36.72 -15.19 -12.84
#